data_AF-W7ED16-F1
#
_entry.id   AF-W7ED16-F1
#
_cell.length_a   1.000
_cell.length_b   1.000
_cell.length_c   1.000
_cell.angle_alpha   90.00
_cell.angle_beta   90.00
_cell.angle_gamma   90.00
#
_symmetry.space_group_name_H-M   'P 1'
#
loop_
_entity.id
_entity.type
_entity.pdbx_description
1 polymer ?
#
loop_
_entity_poly.entity_id
_entity_poly.type
_entity_poly.pdbx_seq_one_letter_code
_entity_poly.pdbx_strand_id
1 'polypeptide(L)'
;MGAILSLPFTLLNFLLPFTRAGTPLSQDLLHTAILCGTLYFAPQIGEWYNARQQGAHRTPSDQTDTHEPTDQPGNDLPNSDTQAAADPPLDERLVFQDDDEPDTTPGAARPRAPTPPPAPRHQAHVEDDEHRDPFAPGPANPPPQQPARATPTHRTVGTKKAKSLARRDQQRAYNEWLRQEAEIRRRQEDEGREEREAALALERERRAAAEEVIRAKEREEREALKREREREADEEAERRERVVSYVKNRIEEAGCVDLVEAAWKEGKDRVWVERLVRASGLLGQLTTEGRTVMLTGRDWLVRIDQQIMDKAYAEAERFGQEHGGKVAFEDFGNILQNVVLRGVEA
;
A
#
# COMPACT_ATOMS: atom_id res chain seq x y z
N MET A 1 0.69 22.48 16.00
CA MET A 1 1.39 22.30 17.30
C MET A 1 2.69 21.49 17.11
N GLY A 2 3.61 21.93 16.24
CA GLY A 2 4.84 21.18 15.91
C GLY A 2 6.15 21.83 16.37
N ALA A 3 6.10 23.05 16.92
CA ALA A 3 7.30 23.84 17.25
C ALA A 3 7.91 23.52 18.62
N ILE A 4 7.20 22.82 19.50
CA ILE A 4 7.65 22.57 20.88
C ILE A 4 8.57 21.33 20.95
N LEU A 5 8.50 20.43 19.97
CA LEU A 5 9.33 19.22 19.93
C LEU A 5 10.67 19.42 19.21
N SER A 6 10.88 20.48 18.43
CA SER A 6 12.14 20.68 17.70
C SER A 6 13.28 21.23 18.56
N LEU A 7 12.98 22.01 19.60
CA LEU A 7 13.95 22.62 20.52
C LEU A 7 14.78 21.62 21.35
N PRO A 8 14.22 20.55 21.94
CA PRO A 8 15.05 19.56 22.65
C PRO A 8 15.97 18.79 21.70
N PHE A 9 15.56 18.54 20.45
CA PHE A 9 16.36 17.84 19.45
C PHE A 9 17.57 18.63 18.97
N THR A 10 17.44 19.94 18.77
CA THR A 10 18.58 20.81 18.44
C THR A 10 19.54 20.98 19.60
N LEU A 11 19.03 21.01 20.85
CA LEU A 11 19.88 21.09 22.05
C LEU A 11 20.70 19.80 22.27
N LEU A 12 20.09 18.63 22.01
CA LEU A 12 20.75 17.32 22.09
C LEU A 12 21.87 17.16 21.05
N ASN A 13 21.64 17.59 19.81
CA ASN A 13 22.67 17.61 18.77
C ASN A 13 23.81 18.61 19.06
N PHE A 14 23.58 19.64 19.88
CA PHE A 14 24.61 20.61 20.25
C PHE A 14 25.46 20.16 21.45
N LEU A 15 24.90 19.37 22.38
CA LEU A 15 25.61 18.90 23.59
C LEU A 15 26.50 17.66 23.34
N LEU A 16 26.33 16.93 22.24
CA LEU A 16 27.10 15.72 21.94
C LEU A 16 27.97 15.90 20.68
N PRO A 17 29.22 16.39 20.82
CA PRO A 17 30.11 16.69 19.68
C PRO A 17 30.65 15.46 18.93
N PHE A 18 30.16 14.25 19.22
CA PHE A 18 30.59 13.00 18.58
C PHE A 18 29.60 12.44 17.55
N THR A 19 28.46 13.10 17.31
CA THR A 19 27.39 12.55 16.48
C THR A 19 27.46 13.12 15.06
N ARG A 20 27.98 12.30 14.13
CA ARG A 20 27.91 12.57 12.68
C ARG A 20 26.44 12.65 12.24
N ALA A 21 26.13 13.59 11.34
CA ALA A 21 24.77 13.85 10.83
C ALA A 21 24.11 12.70 10.01
N GLY A 22 24.72 11.51 9.95
CA GLY A 22 24.28 10.40 9.09
C GLY A 22 23.63 9.23 9.82
N THR A 23 23.58 9.23 11.15
CA THR A 23 22.93 8.18 11.95
C THR A 23 21.80 8.83 12.76
N PRO A 24 20.54 8.40 12.61
CA PRO A 24 19.44 9.03 13.32
C PRO A 24 19.53 8.70 14.81
N LEU A 25 20.18 9.58 15.59
CA LEU A 25 20.22 9.50 17.05
C LEU A 25 18.82 9.43 17.65
N SER A 26 17.83 9.98 16.95
CA SER A 26 16.41 9.85 17.26
C SER A 26 15.93 8.40 17.27
N GLN A 27 16.46 7.53 16.39
CA GLN A 27 16.10 6.12 16.34
C GLN A 27 16.65 5.37 17.55
N ASP A 28 17.91 5.61 17.94
CA ASP A 28 18.48 4.98 19.14
C ASP A 28 17.84 5.51 20.42
N LEU A 29 17.53 6.81 20.50
CA LEU A 29 16.80 7.37 21.63
C LEU A 29 15.36 6.87 21.70
N LEU A 30 14.69 6.70 20.55
CA LEU A 30 13.34 6.12 20.48
C LEU A 30 13.37 4.65 20.89
N HIS A 31 14.32 3.86 20.37
CA HIS A 31 14.49 2.45 20.74
C HIS A 31 14.84 2.29 22.21
N THR A 32 15.71 3.15 22.73
CA THR A 32 16.04 3.15 24.17
C THR A 32 14.85 3.56 25.01
N ALA A 33 14.06 4.56 24.60
CA ALA A 33 12.84 4.97 25.29
C ALA A 33 11.77 3.87 25.26
N ILE A 34 11.60 3.18 24.13
CA ILE A 34 10.71 2.03 23.99
C ILE A 34 11.18 0.90 24.90
N LEU A 35 12.47 0.57 24.90
CA LEU A 35 13.04 -0.53 25.69
C LEU A 35 13.00 -0.24 27.19
N CYS A 36 13.29 1.00 27.61
CA CYS A 36 13.13 1.44 28.99
C CYS A 36 11.66 1.46 29.40
N GLY A 37 10.76 1.92 28.53
CA GLY A 37 9.32 1.92 28.78
C GLY A 37 8.76 0.51 28.92
N THR A 38 9.13 -0.40 28.02
CA THR A 38 8.70 -1.80 28.08
C THR A 38 9.27 -2.49 29.31
N LEU A 39 10.55 -2.28 29.68
CA LEU A 39 11.11 -2.86 30.90
C LEU A 39 10.49 -2.29 32.18
N TYR A 40 10.12 -1.01 32.19
CA TYR A 40 9.44 -0.39 33.34
C TYR A 40 8.01 -0.92 33.52
N PHE A 41 7.27 -1.11 32.42
CA PHE A 41 5.89 -1.60 32.46
C PHE A 41 5.78 -3.13 32.35
N ALA A 42 6.85 -3.86 32.03
CA ALA A 42 6.85 -5.31 31.90
C ALA A 42 6.36 -6.04 33.17
N PRO A 43 6.73 -5.64 34.40
CA PRO A 43 6.20 -6.27 35.61
C PRO A 43 4.68 -6.11 35.72
N GLN A 44 4.15 -4.92 35.41
CA GLN A 44 2.71 -4.65 35.47
C GLN A 44 1.92 -5.37 34.38
N ILE A 45 2.47 -5.46 33.17
CA ILE A 45 1.87 -6.22 32.06
C ILE A 45 1.88 -7.72 32.39
N GLY A 46 2.97 -8.24 32.98
CA GLY A 46 3.08 -9.62 33.43
C GLY A 46 2.07 -9.97 34.52
N GLU A 47 1.90 -9.10 35.53
CA GLU A 47 0.89 -9.28 36.57
C GLU A 47 -0.54 -9.27 36.01
N TRP A 48 -0.84 -8.34 35.10
CA TRP A 48 -2.16 -8.27 34.46
C TRP A 48 -2.45 -9.50 33.59
N TYR A 49 -1.46 -9.97 32.84
CA TYR A 49 -1.59 -11.16 32.00
C TYR A 49 -1.75 -12.44 32.84
N ASN A 50 -0.95 -12.58 33.91
CA ASN A 50 -1.07 -13.68 34.85
C ASN A 50 -2.41 -13.67 35.61
N ALA A 51 -2.90 -12.50 36.03
CA ALA A 51 -4.23 -12.36 36.65
C ALA A 51 -5.35 -12.78 35.69
N ARG A 52 -5.19 -12.48 34.39
CA ARG A 52 -6.17 -12.86 33.36
C ARG A 52 -6.13 -14.36 33.02
N GLN A 53 -4.94 -14.97 33.01
CA GLN A 53 -4.80 -16.43 32.83
C GLN A 53 -5.29 -17.21 34.05
N GLN A 54 -5.02 -16.73 35.27
CA GLN A 54 -5.57 -17.34 36.49
C GLN A 54 -7.09 -17.19 36.60
N GLY A 55 -7.66 -16.09 36.09
CA GLY A 55 -9.10 -15.90 35.96
C GLY A 55 -9.76 -16.85 34.95
N ALA A 56 -9.06 -17.24 33.88
CA ALA A 56 -9.55 -18.19 32.89
C ALA A 56 -9.49 -19.66 33.37
N HIS A 57 -8.65 -19.98 34.35
CA HIS A 57 -8.56 -21.32 34.96
C HIS A 57 -9.31 -21.48 36.30
N ARG A 58 -9.99 -20.45 36.80
CA ARG A 58 -11.02 -20.62 37.83
C ARG A 58 -12.33 -21.03 37.17
N THR A 59 -12.41 -22.29 36.73
CA THR A 59 -13.70 -22.98 36.65
C THR A 59 -14.31 -23.00 38.05
N PRO A 60 -15.57 -22.58 38.22
CA PRO A 60 -16.27 -22.75 39.49
C PRO A 60 -16.64 -24.24 39.59
N SER A 61 -15.78 -25.02 40.21
CA SER A 61 -16.18 -26.32 40.73
C SER A 61 -16.49 -26.13 42.21
N ASP A 62 -17.73 -25.78 42.50
CA ASP A 62 -18.40 -26.29 43.69
C ASP A 62 -19.92 -26.18 43.57
N GLN A 63 -20.58 -27.34 43.58
CA GLN A 63 -21.70 -27.71 44.47
C GLN A 63 -22.56 -28.81 43.85
N THR A 64 -22.31 -30.05 44.27
CA THR A 64 -23.35 -30.94 44.82
C THR A 64 -22.73 -32.04 45.68
N ASP A 65 -23.21 -32.07 46.91
CA ASP A 65 -23.10 -33.03 48.01
C ASP A 65 -22.84 -34.51 47.65
N THR A 66 -22.05 -35.22 48.48
CA THR A 66 -22.53 -36.22 49.49
C THR A 66 -21.40 -37.16 49.97
N HIS A 67 -21.25 -37.25 51.30
CA HIS A 67 -20.59 -38.25 52.17
C HIS A 67 -19.80 -39.46 51.58
N GLU A 68 -18.58 -39.70 52.08
CA GLU A 68 -18.24 -40.73 53.10
C GLU A 68 -16.77 -40.60 53.58
N PRO A 69 -16.42 -40.87 54.87
CA PRO A 69 -15.05 -40.88 55.34
C PRO A 69 -14.48 -42.31 55.32
N THR A 70 -13.25 -42.48 54.86
CA THR A 70 -12.47 -43.67 55.22
C THR A 70 -11.02 -43.25 55.47
N ASP A 71 -10.64 -43.42 56.73
CA ASP A 71 -9.28 -43.39 57.23
C ASP A 71 -8.38 -44.36 56.45
N GLN A 72 -7.22 -43.88 55.99
CA GLN A 72 -5.95 -44.54 56.33
C GLN A 72 -4.73 -43.66 56.01
N PRO A 73 -3.69 -43.67 56.88
CA PRO A 73 -2.56 -42.76 56.80
C PRO A 73 -1.32 -43.39 56.13
N GLY A 74 -0.51 -42.52 55.55
CA GLY A 74 0.95 -42.68 55.52
C GLY A 74 1.53 -43.34 54.27
N ASN A 75 2.09 -42.54 53.36
CA ASN A 75 3.51 -42.68 53.06
C ASN A 75 4.07 -41.45 52.33
N ASP A 76 5.16 -40.94 52.88
CA ASP A 76 6.02 -39.90 52.34
C ASP A 76 6.79 -40.39 51.09
N LEU A 77 6.93 -39.52 50.09
CA LEU A 77 8.21 -38.95 49.61
C LEU A 77 8.09 -38.42 48.15
N PRO A 78 8.86 -37.37 47.80
CA PRO A 78 8.77 -36.65 46.54
C PRO A 78 9.68 -37.28 45.48
N ASN A 79 9.32 -37.17 44.20
CA ASN A 79 10.27 -37.42 43.12
C ASN A 79 10.20 -36.32 42.06
N SER A 80 11.34 -35.65 41.93
CA SER A 80 11.71 -34.70 40.89
C SER A 80 11.98 -35.40 39.56
N ASP A 81 11.88 -34.60 38.49
CA ASP A 81 12.45 -34.79 37.14
C ASP A 81 11.86 -35.96 36.34
N THR A 82 11.30 -35.78 35.14
CA THR A 82 12.06 -35.43 33.94
C THR A 82 11.10 -35.09 32.78
N GLN A 83 11.39 -34.01 32.05
CA GLN A 83 11.09 -33.71 30.64
C GLN A 83 9.88 -34.38 29.94
N ALA A 84 8.88 -33.56 29.66
CA ALA A 84 8.28 -33.51 28.32
C ALA A 84 8.02 -32.04 27.99
N ALA A 85 8.81 -31.49 27.07
CA ALA A 85 8.61 -30.16 26.52
C ALA A 85 7.22 -30.13 25.85
N ALA A 86 6.30 -29.37 26.45
CA ALA A 86 5.07 -28.99 25.78
C ALA A 86 5.44 -27.92 24.75
N ASP A 87 5.40 -28.30 23.47
CA ASP A 87 5.46 -27.35 22.37
C ASP A 87 4.39 -26.25 22.57
N PRO A 88 4.73 -24.96 22.44
CA PRO A 88 3.72 -23.91 22.42
C PRO A 88 2.83 -24.11 21.19
N PRO A 89 1.49 -23.92 21.29
CA PRO A 89 0.61 -24.04 20.14
C PRO A 89 0.99 -22.97 19.10
N LEU A 90 1.38 -23.41 17.91
CA LEU A 90 1.58 -22.56 16.74
C LEU A 90 0.25 -21.85 16.42
N ASP A 91 0.23 -20.54 16.62
CA ASP A 91 -0.90 -19.68 16.28
C ASP A 91 -1.00 -19.57 14.75
N GLU A 92 -1.99 -20.23 14.15
CA GLU A 92 -2.27 -20.25 12.70
C GLU A 92 -2.66 -18.85 12.14
N ARG A 93 -2.68 -17.80 12.97
CA ARG A 93 -2.96 -16.42 12.56
C ARG A 93 -1.77 -15.63 12.01
N LEU A 94 -0.58 -16.22 11.96
CA LEU A 94 0.64 -15.59 11.42
C LEU A 94 0.95 -15.93 9.96
N VAL A 95 0.07 -16.63 9.24
CA VAL A 95 0.31 -17.07 7.84
C VAL A 95 -0.25 -16.11 6.77
N PHE A 96 -0.83 -14.97 7.16
CA PHE A 96 -1.21 -13.91 6.23
C PHE A 96 -0.53 -12.60 6.60
N GLN A 97 0.79 -12.57 6.40
CA GLN A 97 1.52 -11.31 6.27
C GLN A 97 1.77 -11.12 4.77
N ASP A 98 0.90 -10.34 4.14
CA ASP A 98 1.17 -9.79 2.81
C ASP A 98 2.36 -8.83 2.95
N ASP A 99 3.51 -9.29 2.47
CA ASP A 99 4.72 -8.49 2.25
C ASP A 99 4.45 -7.52 1.08
N ASP A 100 3.83 -6.38 1.36
CA ASP A 100 3.85 -5.20 0.48
C ASP A 100 5.15 -4.40 0.73
N GLU A 101 6.27 -4.94 0.26
CA GLU A 101 7.52 -4.18 0.06
C GLU A 101 7.47 -3.49 -1.32
N PRO A 102 7.60 -2.16 -1.42
CA PRO A 102 7.71 -1.47 -2.71
C PRO A 102 9.12 -1.60 -3.27
N ASP A 103 9.38 -2.70 -3.97
CA ASP A 103 10.66 -2.95 -4.64
C ASP A 103 10.78 -2.13 -5.94
N THR A 104 11.40 -0.95 -5.82
CA THR A 104 11.93 -0.16 -6.95
C THR A 104 13.22 -0.78 -7.47
N THR A 105 13.13 -1.73 -8.40
CA THR A 105 14.22 -2.03 -9.36
C THR A 105 13.66 -2.37 -10.75
N PRO A 106 14.05 -1.63 -11.81
CA PRO A 106 13.63 -1.95 -13.17
C PRO A 106 14.61 -2.98 -13.77
N GLY A 107 14.15 -4.20 -14.02
CA GLY A 107 14.81 -5.10 -14.99
C GLY A 107 15.23 -6.49 -14.51
N ALA A 108 14.32 -7.26 -13.93
CA ALA A 108 14.45 -8.72 -13.93
C ALA A 108 13.07 -9.38 -13.92
N ALA A 109 12.53 -9.67 -15.11
CA ALA A 109 11.33 -10.50 -15.23
C ALA A 109 11.66 -11.90 -14.69
N ARG A 110 11.02 -12.30 -13.58
CA ARG A 110 11.08 -13.69 -13.09
C ARG A 110 10.61 -14.62 -14.23
N PRO A 111 11.33 -15.72 -14.54
CA PRO A 111 10.90 -16.64 -15.58
C PRO A 111 9.55 -17.24 -15.19
N ARG A 112 8.53 -17.04 -16.05
CA ARG A 112 7.23 -17.69 -15.91
C ARG A 112 7.45 -19.20 -15.96
N ALA A 113 6.88 -19.92 -15.00
CA ALA A 113 6.86 -21.38 -15.02
C ALA A 113 6.32 -21.88 -16.37
N PRO A 114 6.86 -22.97 -16.93
CA PRO A 114 6.40 -23.52 -18.20
C PRO A 114 4.94 -23.93 -18.07
N THR A 115 4.08 -23.25 -18.85
CA THR A 115 2.66 -23.58 -18.94
C THR A 115 2.51 -25.03 -19.39
N PRO A 116 1.73 -25.88 -18.69
CA PRO A 116 1.51 -27.25 -19.13
C PRO A 116 0.87 -27.26 -20.54
N PRO A 117 1.20 -28.25 -21.39
CA PRO A 117 0.69 -28.31 -22.76
C PRO A 117 -0.84 -28.41 -22.74
N PRO A 118 -1.53 -27.79 -23.73
CA PRO A 118 -2.98 -27.86 -23.81
C PRO A 118 -3.42 -29.32 -23.92
N ALA A 119 -4.34 -29.72 -23.03
CA ALA A 119 -4.93 -31.05 -23.07
C ALA A 119 -5.53 -31.32 -24.47
N PRO A 120 -5.41 -32.56 -24.99
CA PRO A 120 -5.99 -32.92 -26.26
C PRO A 120 -7.49 -32.64 -26.23
N ARG A 121 -7.93 -31.79 -27.15
CA ARG A 121 -9.36 -31.61 -27.45
C ARG A 121 -9.90 -32.98 -27.85
N HIS A 122 -10.64 -33.62 -26.95
CA HIS A 122 -11.59 -34.64 -27.36
C HIS A 122 -12.60 -33.94 -28.26
N GLN A 123 -12.37 -34.06 -29.57
CA GLN A 123 -13.39 -33.86 -30.58
C GLN A 123 -14.46 -34.92 -30.28
N ALA A 124 -15.52 -34.50 -29.57
CA ALA A 124 -16.79 -35.16 -29.71
C ALA A 124 -17.18 -34.98 -31.19
N HIS A 125 -17.12 -36.09 -31.92
CA HIS A 125 -17.74 -36.22 -33.23
C HIS A 125 -19.22 -35.87 -33.05
N VAL A 126 -19.59 -34.67 -33.48
CA VAL A 126 -20.98 -34.31 -33.74
C VAL A 126 -21.28 -34.99 -35.06
N GLU A 127 -21.83 -36.20 -35.01
CA GLU A 127 -22.66 -36.66 -36.11
C GLU A 127 -23.82 -35.68 -36.19
N ASP A 128 -24.00 -35.10 -37.37
CA ASP A 128 -25.19 -34.35 -37.76
C ASP A 128 -26.41 -35.26 -37.58
N ASP A 129 -27.01 -35.23 -36.41
CA ASP A 129 -28.41 -35.63 -36.24
C ASP A 129 -29.20 -34.34 -36.09
N GLU A 130 -30.04 -34.09 -37.10
CA GLU A 130 -30.96 -32.96 -37.21
C GLU A 130 -31.85 -32.90 -35.95
N HIS A 131 -31.35 -32.23 -34.91
CA HIS A 131 -32.12 -31.89 -33.72
C HIS A 131 -33.12 -30.79 -34.04
N ARG A 132 -34.21 -31.22 -34.67
CA ARG A 132 -35.58 -31.00 -34.24
C ARG A 132 -35.66 -30.25 -32.91
N ASP A 133 -35.94 -28.97 -33.01
CA ASP A 133 -36.31 -28.07 -31.90
C ASP A 133 -37.35 -28.77 -30.99
N PRO A 134 -37.03 -29.08 -29.72
CA PRO A 134 -37.95 -29.75 -28.81
C PRO A 134 -39.17 -28.88 -28.44
N PHE A 135 -39.19 -27.60 -28.84
CA PHE A 135 -40.26 -26.65 -28.58
C PHE A 135 -40.82 -25.98 -29.84
N ALA A 136 -40.43 -26.42 -31.05
CA ALA A 136 -41.11 -25.97 -32.26
C ALA A 136 -42.56 -26.46 -32.26
N PRO A 137 -43.56 -25.56 -32.42
CA PRO A 137 -44.94 -25.97 -32.56
C PRO A 137 -45.12 -26.73 -33.88
N GLY A 138 -45.02 -28.05 -33.81
CA GLY A 138 -45.30 -28.95 -34.94
C GLY A 138 -46.74 -28.78 -35.44
N PRO A 139 -47.02 -29.15 -36.71
CA PRO A 139 -48.34 -28.98 -37.30
C PRO A 139 -49.39 -29.63 -36.39
N ALA A 140 -50.40 -28.83 -36.06
CA ALA A 140 -51.52 -29.23 -35.23
C ALA A 140 -52.20 -30.46 -35.84
N ASN A 141 -51.83 -31.65 -35.35
CA ASN A 141 -52.63 -32.83 -35.55
C ASN A 141 -54.00 -32.52 -34.93
N PRO A 142 -55.11 -32.59 -35.69
CA PRO A 142 -56.42 -32.43 -35.10
C PRO A 142 -56.54 -33.47 -33.98
N PRO A 143 -56.92 -33.08 -32.76
CA PRO A 143 -57.12 -34.06 -31.70
C PRO A 143 -58.10 -35.10 -32.23
N PRO A 144 -57.83 -36.42 -32.07
CA PRO A 144 -58.81 -37.41 -32.42
C PRO A 144 -60.08 -37.01 -31.71
N GLN A 145 -61.17 -36.83 -32.46
CA GLN A 145 -62.48 -36.51 -31.93
C GLN A 145 -62.81 -37.56 -30.86
N GLN A 146 -62.50 -37.24 -29.61
CA GLN A 146 -62.90 -38.04 -28.49
C GLN A 146 -64.43 -37.91 -28.46
N PRO A 147 -65.19 -39.00 -28.52
CA PRO A 147 -66.62 -38.90 -28.30
C PRO A 147 -66.80 -38.20 -26.96
N ALA A 148 -67.64 -37.14 -26.95
CA ALA A 148 -68.00 -36.39 -25.75
C ALA A 148 -68.13 -37.38 -24.60
N ARG A 149 -67.25 -37.25 -23.59
CA ARG A 149 -67.26 -38.13 -22.42
C ARG A 149 -68.68 -38.13 -21.90
N ALA A 150 -69.39 -39.23 -22.15
CA ALA A 150 -70.70 -39.45 -21.61
C ALA A 150 -70.57 -39.24 -20.10
N THR A 151 -71.39 -38.34 -19.55
CA THR A 151 -71.52 -38.19 -18.10
C THR A 151 -71.62 -39.58 -17.49
N PRO A 152 -70.88 -39.87 -16.40
CA PRO A 152 -70.79 -41.22 -15.87
C PRO A 152 -72.19 -41.68 -15.48
N THR A 153 -72.81 -42.46 -16.36
CA THR A 153 -74.09 -43.07 -16.09
C THR A 153 -73.86 -44.03 -14.93
N HIS A 154 -74.63 -43.84 -13.85
CA HIS A 154 -74.61 -44.64 -12.63
C HIS A 154 -74.98 -46.10 -12.93
N ARG A 155 -74.04 -46.84 -13.52
CA ARG A 155 -74.14 -48.28 -13.67
C ARG A 155 -73.88 -48.88 -12.30
N THR A 156 -74.81 -49.67 -11.81
CA THR A 156 -74.68 -50.47 -10.57
C THR A 156 -73.49 -51.42 -10.71
N VAL A 157 -72.32 -50.95 -10.29
CA VAL A 157 -71.11 -51.75 -10.21
C VAL A 157 -71.24 -52.71 -9.03
N GLY A 158 -70.90 -53.99 -9.26
CA GLY A 158 -70.89 -54.99 -8.20
C GLY A 158 -70.00 -54.58 -7.02
N THR A 159 -70.32 -55.05 -5.83
CA THR A 159 -69.73 -54.65 -4.54
C THR A 159 -68.19 -54.62 -4.54
N LYS A 160 -67.53 -55.60 -5.16
CA LYS A 160 -66.05 -55.65 -5.29
C LYS A 160 -65.50 -54.53 -6.16
N LYS A 161 -66.18 -54.20 -7.26
CA LYS A 161 -65.79 -53.14 -8.20
C LYS A 161 -66.06 -51.76 -7.61
N ALA A 162 -67.13 -51.59 -6.84
CA ALA A 162 -67.40 -50.37 -6.09
C ALA A 162 -66.29 -50.08 -5.06
N LYS A 163 -65.85 -51.08 -4.29
CA LYS A 163 -64.75 -50.92 -3.32
C LYS A 163 -63.41 -50.61 -3.99
N SER A 164 -63.12 -51.24 -5.13
CA SER A 164 -61.91 -50.93 -5.91
C SER A 164 -61.94 -49.52 -6.51
N LEU A 165 -63.09 -49.05 -6.97
CA LEU A 165 -63.26 -47.69 -7.48
C LEU A 165 -63.11 -46.66 -6.36
N ALA A 166 -63.73 -46.89 -5.20
CA ALA A 166 -63.59 -46.02 -4.03
C ALA A 166 -62.13 -45.88 -3.57
N ARG A 167 -61.35 -46.99 -3.55
CA ARG A 167 -59.91 -46.92 -3.23
C ARG A 167 -59.10 -46.14 -4.27
N ARG A 168 -59.42 -46.30 -5.56
CA ARG A 168 -58.78 -45.55 -6.65
C ARG A 168 -59.14 -44.06 -6.59
N ASP A 169 -60.37 -43.74 -6.19
CA ASP A 169 -60.85 -42.37 -6.04
C ASP A 169 -60.21 -41.69 -4.83
N GLN A 170 -60.09 -42.39 -3.71
CA GLN A 170 -59.31 -41.94 -2.54
C GLN A 170 -57.85 -41.64 -2.91
N GLN A 171 -57.23 -42.49 -3.74
CA GLN A 171 -55.85 -42.27 -4.19
C GLN A 171 -55.72 -41.05 -5.12
N ARG A 172 -56.72 -40.79 -5.98
CA ARG A 172 -56.76 -39.57 -6.80
C ARG A 172 -56.96 -38.33 -5.94
N ALA A 173 -57.93 -38.36 -5.03
CA ALA A 173 -58.18 -37.28 -4.08
C ALA A 173 -56.94 -36.97 -3.23
N TYR A 174 -56.20 -37.98 -2.77
CA TYR A 174 -54.95 -37.78 -2.04
C TYR A 174 -53.85 -37.15 -2.91
N ASN A 175 -53.68 -37.61 -4.16
CA ASN A 175 -52.69 -37.04 -5.07
C ASN A 175 -53.06 -35.61 -5.51
N GLU A 176 -54.35 -35.29 -5.64
CA GLU A 176 -54.85 -33.95 -5.93
C GLU A 176 -54.67 -33.04 -4.73
N TRP A 177 -54.97 -33.51 -3.53
CA TRP A 177 -54.69 -32.79 -2.28
C TRP A 177 -53.19 -32.49 -2.14
N LEU A 178 -52.31 -33.45 -2.44
CA LEU A 178 -50.86 -33.25 -2.37
C LEU A 178 -50.37 -32.21 -3.40
N ARG A 179 -50.98 -32.15 -4.59
CA ARG A 179 -50.71 -31.10 -5.57
C ARG A 179 -51.20 -29.74 -5.10
N GLN A 180 -52.41 -29.68 -4.55
CA GLN A 180 -52.98 -28.45 -4.00
C GLN A 180 -52.15 -27.93 -2.82
N GLU A 181 -51.69 -28.81 -1.93
CA GLU A 181 -50.81 -28.45 -0.82
C GLU A 181 -49.46 -27.92 -1.33
N ALA A 182 -48.87 -28.56 -2.34
CA ALA A 182 -47.65 -28.06 -2.98
C ALA A 182 -47.86 -26.70 -3.68
N GLU A 183 -49.00 -26.49 -4.32
CA GLU A 183 -49.37 -25.22 -4.96
C GLU A 183 -49.60 -24.10 -3.92
N ILE A 184 -50.28 -24.41 -2.81
CA ILE A 184 -50.47 -23.48 -1.69
C ILE A 184 -49.11 -23.10 -1.08
N ARG A 185 -48.22 -24.08 -0.89
CA ARG A 185 -46.87 -23.83 -0.38
C ARG A 185 -46.04 -22.95 -1.32
N ARG A 186 -46.09 -23.20 -2.63
CA ARG A 186 -45.41 -22.35 -3.63
C ARG A 186 -45.94 -20.91 -3.61
N ARG A 187 -47.26 -20.72 -3.51
CA ARG A 187 -47.86 -19.37 -3.42
C ARG A 187 -47.41 -18.64 -2.16
N GLN A 188 -47.38 -19.31 -1.01
CA GLN A 188 -46.90 -18.70 0.24
C GLN A 188 -45.40 -18.36 0.19
N GLU A 189 -44.59 -19.20 -0.47
CA GLU A 189 -43.16 -18.94 -0.68
C GLU A 189 -42.93 -17.80 -1.69
N ASP A 190 -43.73 -17.71 -2.76
CA ASP A 190 -43.67 -16.62 -3.75
C ASP A 190 -44.09 -15.28 -3.14
N GLU A 191 -45.18 -15.24 -2.36
CA GLU A 191 -45.65 -14.05 -1.63
C GLU A 191 -44.60 -13.58 -0.61
N GLY A 192 -43.98 -14.50 0.14
CA GLY A 192 -42.91 -14.17 1.09
C GLY A 192 -41.56 -13.87 0.44
N ARG A 193 -41.34 -14.26 -0.82
CA ARG A 193 -40.09 -14.00 -1.55
C ARG A 193 -39.98 -12.54 -1.93
N GLU A 194 -41.05 -11.95 -2.47
CA GLU A 194 -41.06 -10.54 -2.88
C GLU A 194 -40.81 -9.59 -1.69
N GLU A 195 -41.42 -9.87 -0.53
CA GLU A 195 -41.20 -9.07 0.68
C GLU A 195 -39.77 -9.18 1.22
N ARG A 196 -39.17 -10.38 1.18
CA ARG A 196 -37.78 -10.59 1.59
C ARG A 196 -36.81 -9.95 0.60
N GLU A 197 -37.08 -10.04 -0.69
CA GLU A 197 -36.28 -9.41 -1.74
C GLU A 197 -36.36 -7.89 -1.65
N ALA A 198 -37.55 -7.32 -1.41
CA ALA A 198 -37.72 -5.89 -1.20
C ALA A 198 -36.99 -5.41 0.07
N ALA A 199 -37.06 -6.16 1.18
CA ALA A 199 -36.33 -5.83 2.40
C ALA A 199 -34.81 -5.87 2.20
N LEU A 200 -34.30 -6.90 1.51
CA LEU A 200 -32.88 -7.02 1.19
C LEU A 200 -32.42 -5.96 0.18
N ALA A 201 -33.28 -5.56 -0.77
CA ALA A 201 -32.99 -4.50 -1.72
C ALA A 201 -32.83 -3.14 -1.03
N LEU A 202 -33.75 -2.79 -0.12
CA LEU A 202 -33.66 -1.54 0.66
C LEU A 202 -32.41 -1.51 1.55
N GLU A 203 -32.02 -2.64 2.14
CA GLU A 203 -30.77 -2.72 2.91
C GLU A 203 -29.53 -2.57 2.01
N ARG A 204 -29.53 -3.22 0.84
CA ARG A 204 -28.46 -3.09 -0.16
C ARG A 204 -28.33 -1.65 -0.66
N GLU A 205 -29.44 -0.96 -0.89
CA GLU A 205 -29.44 0.45 -1.30
C GLU A 205 -28.82 1.35 -0.22
N ARG A 206 -29.12 1.09 1.06
CA ARG A 206 -28.50 1.83 2.17
C ARG A 206 -27.00 1.59 2.27
N ARG A 207 -26.54 0.36 2.08
CA ARG A 207 -25.11 0.02 2.06
C ARG A 207 -24.41 0.62 0.85
N ALA A 208 -25.01 0.51 -0.33
CA ALA A 208 -24.49 1.10 -1.56
C ALA A 208 -24.36 2.64 -1.44
N ALA A 209 -25.37 3.32 -0.88
CA ALA A 209 -25.30 4.75 -0.64
C ALA A 209 -24.17 5.13 0.35
N ALA A 210 -23.96 4.33 1.40
CA ALA A 210 -22.85 4.55 2.34
C ALA A 210 -21.48 4.30 1.69
N GLU A 211 -21.35 3.25 0.88
CA GLU A 211 -20.12 2.91 0.15
C GLU A 211 -19.77 3.95 -0.93
N GLU A 212 -20.76 4.53 -1.62
CA GLU A 212 -20.53 5.63 -2.56
C GLU A 212 -20.05 6.90 -1.84
N VAL A 213 -20.58 7.21 -0.65
CA VAL A 213 -20.08 8.33 0.17
C VAL A 213 -18.64 8.08 0.63
N ILE A 214 -18.30 6.86 1.03
CA ILE A 214 -16.93 6.49 1.42
C ILE A 214 -16.00 6.60 0.21
N ARG A 215 -16.37 6.04 -0.95
CA ARG A 215 -15.58 6.13 -2.18
C ARG A 215 -15.41 7.56 -2.67
N ALA A 216 -16.43 8.40 -2.54
CA ALA A 216 -16.33 9.82 -2.88
C ALA A 216 -15.34 10.55 -1.98
N LYS A 217 -15.38 10.31 -0.66
CA LYS A 217 -14.42 10.88 0.29
C LYS A 217 -12.99 10.40 0.05
N GLU A 218 -12.79 9.11 -0.18
CA GLU A 218 -11.46 8.57 -0.48
C GLU A 218 -10.86 9.16 -1.77
N ARG A 219 -11.70 9.34 -2.80
CA ARG A 219 -11.26 10.03 -4.04
C ARG A 219 -10.91 11.48 -3.77
N GLU A 220 -11.71 12.20 -3.01
CA GLU A 220 -11.45 13.60 -2.65
C GLU A 220 -10.17 13.74 -1.83
N GLU A 221 -9.93 12.87 -0.85
CA GLU A 221 -8.69 12.84 -0.06
C GLU A 221 -7.47 12.51 -0.92
N ARG A 222 -7.59 11.53 -1.82
CA ARG A 222 -6.51 11.18 -2.75
C ARG A 222 -6.19 12.33 -3.71
N GLU A 223 -7.22 13.02 -4.22
CA GLU A 223 -7.05 14.19 -5.07
C GLU A 223 -6.46 15.38 -4.32
N ALA A 224 -6.86 15.61 -3.08
CA ALA A 224 -6.30 16.64 -2.21
C ALA A 224 -4.81 16.39 -1.94
N LEU A 225 -4.44 15.16 -1.56
CA LEU A 225 -3.05 14.79 -1.34
C LEU A 225 -2.21 14.91 -2.63
N LYS A 226 -2.78 14.51 -3.77
CA LYS A 226 -2.12 14.69 -5.06
C LYS A 226 -1.88 16.17 -5.36
N ARG A 227 -2.87 17.02 -5.11
CA ARG A 227 -2.79 18.47 -5.33
C ARG A 227 -1.78 19.15 -4.41
N GLU A 228 -1.69 18.73 -3.14
CA GLU A 228 -0.67 19.25 -2.21
C GLU A 228 0.73 18.84 -2.65
N ARG A 229 0.93 17.59 -3.04
CA ARG A 229 2.23 17.12 -3.56
C ARG A 229 2.64 17.82 -4.85
N GLU A 230 1.69 18.03 -5.77
CA GLU A 230 1.94 18.80 -7.00
C GLU A 230 2.31 20.24 -6.65
N ARG A 231 1.59 20.88 -5.72
CA ARG A 231 1.91 22.22 -5.26
C ARG A 231 3.29 22.33 -4.61
N GLU A 232 3.65 21.40 -3.74
CA GLU A 232 5.00 21.37 -3.13
C GLU A 232 6.09 21.14 -4.17
N ALA A 233 5.83 20.26 -5.14
CA ALA A 233 6.75 20.00 -6.25
C ALA A 233 6.93 21.22 -7.16
N ASP A 234 5.84 21.94 -7.47
CA ASP A 234 5.87 23.18 -8.24
C ASP A 234 6.62 24.27 -7.49
N GLU A 235 6.37 24.45 -6.18
CA GLU A 235 7.10 25.41 -5.34
C GLU A 235 8.60 25.09 -5.26
N GLU A 236 8.98 23.80 -5.24
CA GLU A 236 10.38 23.40 -5.31
C GLU A 236 10.98 23.62 -6.71
N ALA A 237 10.23 23.35 -7.77
CA ALA A 237 10.65 23.60 -9.15
C ALA A 237 10.89 25.10 -9.39
N GLU A 238 9.98 25.96 -8.93
CA GLU A 238 10.15 27.40 -9.00
C GLU A 238 11.37 27.90 -8.22
N ARG A 239 11.64 27.34 -7.03
CA ARG A 239 12.88 27.65 -6.27
C ARG A 239 14.12 27.27 -7.07
N ARG A 240 14.12 26.07 -7.65
CA ARG A 240 15.23 25.59 -8.48
C ARG A 240 15.45 26.51 -9.67
N GLU A 241 14.38 26.91 -10.35
CA GLU A 241 14.43 27.83 -11.48
C GLU A 241 14.96 29.21 -11.09
N ARG A 242 14.51 29.77 -9.96
CA ARG A 242 15.01 31.06 -9.46
C ARG A 242 16.51 31.05 -9.20
N VAL A 243 17.02 29.99 -8.59
CA VAL A 243 18.45 29.85 -8.30
C VAL A 243 19.25 29.71 -9.58
N VAL A 244 18.82 28.82 -10.48
CA VAL A 244 19.50 28.62 -11.76
C VAL A 244 19.50 29.90 -12.58
N SER A 245 18.38 30.63 -12.63
CA SER A 245 18.27 31.90 -13.34
C SER A 245 19.14 32.99 -12.70
N TYR A 246 19.17 33.08 -11.37
CA TYR A 246 20.04 34.01 -10.65
C TYR A 246 21.53 33.72 -10.94
N VAL A 247 21.95 32.46 -10.85
CA VAL A 247 23.33 32.04 -11.15
C VAL A 247 23.67 32.33 -12.61
N LYS A 248 22.77 32.01 -13.55
CA LYS A 248 22.94 32.27 -14.98
C LYS A 248 23.11 33.77 -15.27
N ASN A 249 22.22 34.61 -14.76
CA ASN A 249 22.30 36.04 -15.00
C ASN A 249 23.56 36.63 -14.37
N ARG A 250 23.90 36.20 -13.14
CA ARG A 250 25.08 36.71 -12.45
C ARG A 250 26.38 36.31 -13.13
N ILE A 251 26.47 35.11 -13.70
CA ILE A 251 27.66 34.71 -14.46
C ILE A 251 27.72 35.37 -15.84
N GLU A 252 26.59 35.68 -16.46
CA GLU A 252 26.55 36.46 -17.71
C GLU A 252 27.03 37.89 -17.49
N GLU A 253 26.54 38.55 -16.43
CA GLU A 253 26.86 39.93 -16.05
C GLU A 253 28.27 40.10 -15.48
N ALA A 254 28.59 39.37 -14.41
CA ALA A 254 29.81 39.57 -13.63
C ALA A 254 30.93 38.57 -13.94
N GLY A 255 30.64 37.49 -14.68
CA GLY A 255 31.63 36.44 -14.97
C GLY A 255 31.98 35.54 -13.78
N CYS A 256 31.53 35.82 -12.55
CA CYS A 256 31.61 34.89 -11.44
C CYS A 256 30.45 35.02 -10.45
N VAL A 257 30.17 33.94 -9.73
CA VAL A 257 29.08 33.84 -8.76
C VAL A 257 29.53 33.07 -7.53
N ASP A 258 29.27 33.61 -6.34
CA ASP A 258 29.39 32.88 -5.08
C ASP A 258 28.13 32.04 -4.85
N LEU A 259 28.28 30.72 -4.82
CA LEU A 259 27.14 29.81 -4.60
C LEU A 259 26.65 29.84 -3.15
N VAL A 260 27.47 30.30 -2.20
CA VAL A 260 27.06 30.48 -0.80
C VAL A 260 26.05 31.61 -0.68
N GLU A 261 26.28 32.72 -1.40
CA GLU A 261 25.32 33.84 -1.46
C GLU A 261 23.99 33.39 -2.06
N ALA A 262 24.03 32.64 -3.17
CA ALA A 262 22.85 32.07 -3.81
C ALA A 262 22.08 31.12 -2.88
N ALA A 263 22.80 30.31 -2.10
CA ALA A 263 22.23 29.38 -1.13
C ALA A 263 21.56 30.11 0.05
N TRP A 264 22.21 31.14 0.57
CA TRP A 264 21.71 31.95 1.68
C TRP A 264 20.41 32.68 1.31
N LYS A 265 20.33 33.22 0.09
CA LYS A 265 19.14 33.92 -0.42
C LYS A 265 17.87 33.06 -0.45
N GLU A 266 18.01 31.75 -0.70
CA GLU A 266 16.88 30.82 -0.76
C GLU A 266 16.74 29.95 0.51
N GLY A 267 17.59 30.17 1.52
CA GLY A 267 17.59 29.40 2.76
C GLY A 267 17.95 27.93 2.56
N LYS A 268 18.88 27.65 1.63
CA LYS A 268 19.36 26.29 1.30
C LYS A 268 20.85 26.15 1.59
N ASP A 269 21.31 24.91 1.53
CA ASP A 269 22.73 24.60 1.69
C ASP A 269 23.49 24.81 0.39
N ARG A 270 24.77 25.18 0.53
CA ARG A 270 25.71 25.30 -0.61
C ARG A 270 25.76 24.04 -1.48
N VAL A 271 25.73 22.86 -0.87
CA VAL A 271 25.77 21.56 -1.57
C VAL A 271 24.52 21.36 -2.43
N TRP A 272 23.37 21.88 -1.97
CA TRP A 272 22.13 21.82 -2.74
C TRP A 272 22.22 22.68 -4.00
N VAL A 273 22.74 23.91 -3.90
CA VAL A 273 22.95 24.79 -5.06
C VAL A 273 23.98 24.20 -6.02
N GLU A 274 25.10 23.67 -5.51
CA GLU A 274 26.12 23.04 -6.34
C GLU A 274 25.55 21.87 -7.15
N ARG A 275 24.82 20.96 -6.49
CA ARG A 275 24.15 19.84 -7.16
C ARG A 275 23.14 20.32 -8.20
N LEU A 276 22.39 21.38 -7.88
CA LEU A 276 21.42 21.97 -8.79
C LEU A 276 22.11 22.55 -10.04
N VAL A 277 23.22 23.28 -9.88
CA VAL A 277 23.99 23.84 -11.00
C VAL A 277 24.62 22.74 -11.86
N ARG A 278 25.07 21.63 -11.26
CA ARG A 278 25.56 20.46 -12.00
C ARG A 278 24.43 19.75 -12.75
N ALA A 279 23.29 19.53 -12.09
CA ALA A 279 22.14 18.81 -12.64
C ALA A 279 21.40 19.60 -13.73
N SER A 280 21.38 20.94 -13.65
CA SER A 280 20.76 21.80 -14.66
C SER A 280 21.51 21.83 -15.99
N GLY A 281 22.74 21.30 -16.03
CA GLY A 281 23.59 21.34 -17.23
C GLY A 281 24.13 22.73 -17.57
N LEU A 282 23.98 23.71 -16.67
CA LEU A 282 24.39 25.10 -16.89
C LEU A 282 25.89 25.22 -17.20
N LEU A 283 26.73 24.37 -16.61
CA LEU A 283 28.16 24.29 -16.92
C LEU A 283 28.42 23.97 -18.40
N GLY A 284 27.67 23.01 -18.95
CA GLY A 284 27.80 22.61 -20.35
C GLY A 284 27.21 23.65 -21.31
N GLN A 285 26.12 24.31 -20.91
CA GLN A 285 25.47 25.33 -21.74
C GLN A 285 26.31 26.61 -21.87
N LEU A 286 27.00 27.02 -20.81
CA LEU A 286 27.80 28.24 -20.81
C LEU A 286 29.23 28.03 -21.32
N THR A 287 29.71 26.79 -21.32
CA THR A 287 31.00 26.45 -21.91
C THR A 287 30.86 26.43 -23.43
N THR A 288 31.53 27.38 -24.09
CA THR A 288 31.54 27.55 -25.55
C THR A 288 32.99 27.63 -26.04
N GLU A 289 33.22 27.53 -27.34
CA GLU A 289 34.57 27.67 -27.89
C GLU A 289 35.16 29.03 -27.47
N GLY A 290 36.23 29.00 -26.66
CA GLY A 290 36.88 30.21 -26.12
C GLY A 290 36.36 30.72 -24.77
N ARG A 291 35.35 30.07 -24.17
CA ARG A 291 34.81 30.39 -22.83
C ARG A 291 34.61 29.13 -22.01
N THR A 292 35.28 29.03 -20.87
CA THR A 292 35.14 27.88 -19.97
C THR A 292 34.50 28.31 -18.66
N VAL A 293 33.42 27.65 -18.25
CA VAL A 293 32.83 27.83 -16.93
C VAL A 293 33.21 26.67 -16.04
N MET A 294 33.77 26.96 -14.86
CA MET A 294 34.19 25.93 -13.91
C MET A 294 33.74 26.24 -12.48
N LEU A 295 33.53 25.16 -11.73
CA LEU A 295 33.33 25.20 -10.28
C LEU A 295 34.69 25.13 -9.60
N THR A 296 34.99 26.12 -8.76
CA THR A 296 36.19 26.13 -7.94
C THR A 296 35.95 25.38 -6.62
N GLY A 297 37.02 24.93 -5.96
CA GLY A 297 36.93 24.22 -4.68
C GLY A 297 36.44 25.07 -3.49
N ARG A 298 36.17 26.37 -3.70
CA ARG A 298 35.62 27.30 -2.70
C ARG A 298 34.16 27.65 -2.96
N ASP A 299 33.44 26.85 -3.74
CA ASP A 299 32.03 27.05 -4.10
C ASP A 299 31.78 28.30 -4.96
N TRP A 300 32.77 28.74 -5.73
CA TRP A 300 32.59 29.80 -6.75
C TRP A 300 32.40 29.18 -8.12
N LEU A 301 31.44 29.72 -8.86
CA LEU A 301 31.28 29.47 -10.28
C LEU A 301 31.96 30.59 -11.06
N VAL A 302 32.93 30.25 -11.91
CA VAL A 302 33.76 31.25 -12.61
C VAL A 302 33.76 30.98 -14.10
N ARG A 303 33.52 32.03 -14.90
CA ARG A 303 33.69 32.07 -16.35
C ARG A 303 35.08 32.61 -16.68
N ILE A 304 35.85 31.84 -17.44
CA ILE A 304 37.17 32.21 -17.93
C ILE A 304 37.09 32.35 -19.44
N ASP A 305 37.21 33.59 -19.91
CA ASP A 305 37.24 33.95 -21.33
C ASP A 305 38.69 34.26 -21.75
N GLN A 306 38.95 34.23 -23.06
CA GLN A 306 40.27 34.58 -23.61
C GLN A 306 40.79 35.94 -23.10
N GLN A 307 39.92 36.94 -23.01
CA GLN A 307 40.29 38.28 -22.52
C GLN A 307 40.75 38.30 -21.06
N ILE A 308 40.14 37.45 -20.21
CA ILE A 308 40.53 37.32 -18.79
C ILE A 308 41.92 36.68 -18.72
N MET A 309 42.16 35.65 -19.53
CA MET A 309 43.46 34.99 -19.59
C MET A 309 44.55 35.91 -20.15
N ASP A 310 44.27 36.69 -21.20
CA ASP A 310 45.23 37.65 -21.77
C ASP A 310 45.65 38.70 -20.73
N LYS A 311 44.70 39.23 -19.95
CA LYS A 311 44.97 40.15 -18.84
C LYS A 311 45.78 39.48 -17.74
N ALA A 312 45.44 38.25 -17.36
CA ALA A 312 46.18 37.49 -16.35
C ALA A 312 47.63 37.22 -16.79
N TYR A 313 47.87 36.87 -18.05
CA TYR A 313 49.22 36.70 -18.59
C TYR A 313 50.00 38.02 -18.64
N ALA A 314 49.36 39.13 -19.01
CA ALA A 314 50.01 40.45 -19.02
C ALA A 314 50.40 40.90 -17.60
N GLU A 315 49.56 40.66 -16.59
CA GLU A 315 49.89 40.92 -15.18
C GLU A 315 50.99 39.97 -14.68
N ALA A 316 50.95 38.70 -15.07
CA ALA A 316 51.98 37.72 -14.73
C ALA A 316 53.34 38.06 -15.34
N GLU A 317 53.39 38.58 -16.56
CA GLU A 317 54.63 39.02 -17.19
C GLU A 317 55.25 40.19 -16.42
N ARG A 318 54.44 41.19 -16.02
CA ARG A 318 54.90 42.32 -15.20
C ARG A 318 55.43 41.85 -13.85
N PHE A 319 54.68 40.97 -13.17
CA PHE A 319 55.10 40.39 -11.91
C PHE A 319 56.40 39.59 -12.04
N GLY A 320 56.53 38.81 -13.13
CA GLY A 320 57.73 38.04 -13.44
C GLY A 320 58.95 38.92 -13.70
N GLN A 321 58.81 40.04 -14.41
CA GLN A 321 59.91 40.98 -14.66
C GLN A 321 60.49 41.55 -13.34
N GLU A 322 59.65 41.77 -12.34
CA GLU A 322 60.06 42.24 -11.00
C GLU A 322 60.71 41.14 -10.14
N HIS A 323 60.35 39.86 -10.37
CA HIS A 323 60.74 38.72 -9.53
C HIS A 323 61.72 37.74 -10.23
N GLY A 324 62.51 38.23 -11.20
CA GLY A 324 63.58 37.44 -11.83
C GLY A 324 63.12 36.46 -12.92
N GLY A 325 62.02 36.77 -13.61
CA GLY A 325 61.51 36.08 -14.78
C GLY A 325 60.76 34.78 -14.50
N LYS A 326 60.40 34.50 -13.24
CA LYS A 326 59.69 33.28 -12.84
C LYS A 326 58.43 33.65 -12.06
N VAL A 327 57.35 32.91 -12.31
CA VAL A 327 56.07 33.04 -11.61
C VAL A 327 55.69 31.65 -11.11
N ALA A 328 55.47 31.49 -9.81
CA ALA A 328 55.00 30.22 -9.27
C ALA A 328 53.50 30.03 -9.58
N PHE A 329 53.02 28.78 -9.52
CA PHE A 329 51.59 28.49 -9.77
C PHE A 329 50.66 29.18 -8.77
N GLU A 330 51.08 29.30 -7.51
CA GLU A 330 50.31 30.01 -6.47
C GLU A 330 50.19 31.50 -6.80
N ASP A 331 51.29 32.13 -7.23
CA ASP A 331 51.30 33.55 -7.63
C ASP A 331 50.42 33.78 -8.85
N PHE A 332 50.53 32.92 -9.86
CA PHE A 332 49.66 32.99 -11.04
C PHE A 332 48.18 32.79 -10.67
N GLY A 333 47.88 31.89 -9.74
CA GLY A 333 46.53 31.69 -9.22
C GLY A 333 45.98 32.95 -8.54
N ASN A 334 46.79 33.64 -7.74
CA ASN A 334 46.42 34.90 -7.10
C ASN A 334 46.20 36.02 -8.13
N ILE A 335 47.04 36.09 -9.16
CA ILE A 335 46.89 37.05 -10.27
C ILE A 335 45.58 36.79 -11.02
N LEU A 336 45.32 35.53 -11.38
CA LEU A 336 44.08 35.15 -12.05
C LEU A 336 42.84 35.47 -11.20
N GLN A 337 42.88 35.18 -9.89
CA GLN A 337 41.82 35.54 -8.96
C GLN A 337 41.56 37.05 -8.95
N ASN A 338 42.62 37.87 -8.89
CA ASN A 338 42.50 39.32 -8.89
C ASN A 338 41.92 39.85 -10.20
N VAL A 339 42.33 39.30 -11.35
CA VAL A 339 41.81 39.71 -12.67
C VAL A 339 40.33 39.34 -12.81
N VAL A 340 39.93 38.15 -12.34
CA VAL A 340 38.51 37.74 -12.34
C VAL A 340 37.68 38.67 -11.44
N LEU A 341 38.14 38.95 -10.21
CA LEU A 341 37.42 39.81 -9.28
C LEU A 341 37.35 41.27 -9.75
N ARG A 342 38.40 41.81 -10.36
CA ARG A 342 38.37 43.15 -10.97
C ARG A 342 37.42 43.23 -12.16
N GLY A 343 37.27 42.13 -12.90
CA GLY A 343 36.28 42.03 -13.97
C GLY A 343 34.82 42.05 -13.48
N VAL A 344 34.59 41.85 -12.18
CA VAL A 344 33.26 41.90 -11.55
C VAL A 344 32.90 43.33 -11.11
N GLU A 345 33.91 44.16 -10.81
CA GLU A 345 33.73 45.54 -10.33
C GLU A 345 33.63 46.58 -11.45
N ALA A 346 33.95 46.20 -12.70
CA ALA A 346 33.93 47.04 -13.89
C ALA A 346 32.70 46.73 -14.76
#